data_AF-A0A4U7DMN8-F1
#
_entry.id   AF-A0A4U7DMN8-F1
#
_cell.length_a   1.000
_cell.length_b   1.000
_cell.length_c   1.000
_cell.angle_alpha   90.00
_cell.angle_beta   90.00
_cell.angle_gamma   90.00
#
_symmetry.space_group_name_H-M   'P 1'
#
loop_
_entity.id
_entity.type
_entity.pdbx_description
1 polymer ?
#
loop_
_entity_poly.entity_id
_entity_poly.type
_entity_poly.pdbx_seq_one_letter_code
_entity_poly.pdbx_strand_id
1 'polypeptide(L)'
;MGKSVHLIPVGFDFQRLVQPISQGTLEADEVYLLYSSRKSSDEEAQKLAERMVERLEETFGTILGKKVERLSVGNIFEFEEAYPLAYEMIQDQVEQGNEVWVNISSMPRTIAFAFASAANSLIIEEPELRDSVHTYYVSPEEYLVTQMIKELRTEREFLQNLDVSDSEVKERQQRISDLIDEIDQNGVTKGAKKMNGGIHVEFPTVPAADLHDFEKTVLRFLYDAGAVESTSELARELAAELDEEVDGGSFKSKVQYNVQKLEEKGFVNRHQVGNRTETALGTMGELWVETHPK
;
A
#
# COMPACT_ATOMS: atom_id res chain seq x y z
N MET A 1 21.53 11.34 10.63
CA MET A 1 20.10 11.02 10.39
C MET A 1 20.06 10.13 9.18
N GLY A 2 19.22 9.09 9.22
CA GLY A 2 18.90 8.29 8.03
C GLY A 2 18.30 9.16 6.94
N LYS A 3 18.37 8.69 5.70
CA LYS A 3 17.64 9.28 4.58
C LYS A 3 16.22 8.72 4.53
N SER A 4 15.29 9.47 3.92
CA SER A 4 14.01 8.92 3.48
C SER A 4 14.15 8.31 2.08
N VAL A 5 13.89 7.02 1.96
CA VAL A 5 14.05 6.22 0.74
C VAL A 5 12.70 5.69 0.29
N HIS A 6 12.32 5.98 -0.95
CA HIS A 6 11.08 5.48 -1.53
C HIS A 6 11.35 4.32 -2.49
N LEU A 7 10.71 3.17 -2.24
CA LEU A 7 10.65 2.04 -3.16
C LEU A 7 9.35 2.17 -3.96
N ILE A 8 9.49 2.48 -5.26
CA ILE A 8 8.37 2.76 -6.15
C ILE A 8 8.34 1.74 -7.29
N PRO A 9 7.58 0.65 -7.12
CA PRO A 9 7.13 -0.16 -8.22
C PRO A 9 6.34 0.66 -9.27
N VAL A 10 6.92 0.81 -10.45
CA VAL A 10 6.38 1.60 -11.57
C VAL A 10 5.44 0.74 -12.44
N GLY A 11 4.18 1.19 -12.53
CA GLY A 11 3.21 0.70 -13.50
C GLY A 11 2.92 1.75 -14.57
N PHE A 12 1.65 2.01 -14.81
CA PHE A 12 1.18 2.98 -15.81
C PHE A 12 0.72 4.31 -15.20
N ASP A 13 0.86 4.49 -13.88
CA ASP A 13 0.49 5.72 -13.20
C ASP A 13 1.68 6.65 -13.02
N PHE A 14 1.40 7.96 -13.11
CA PHE A 14 2.39 8.99 -12.82
C PHE A 14 2.02 9.77 -11.55
N GLN A 15 0.81 10.34 -11.51
CA GLN A 15 0.40 11.27 -10.45
C GLN A 15 0.45 10.63 -9.05
N ARG A 16 -0.07 9.39 -8.93
CA ARG A 16 -0.11 8.63 -7.67
C ARG A 16 1.27 8.26 -7.13
N LEU A 17 2.30 8.30 -7.97
CA LEU A 17 3.68 8.01 -7.57
C LEU A 17 4.41 9.30 -7.15
N VAL A 18 4.12 10.42 -7.81
CA VAL A 18 4.80 11.70 -7.60
C VAL A 18 4.13 12.59 -6.54
N GLN A 19 2.80 12.75 -6.61
CA GLN A 19 2.07 13.72 -5.78
C GLN A 19 2.27 13.56 -4.28
N PRO A 20 2.36 12.35 -3.69
CA PRO A 20 2.60 12.20 -2.26
C PRO A 20 3.89 12.89 -1.79
N ILE A 21 4.89 12.97 -2.67
CA ILE A 21 6.22 13.56 -2.38
C ILE A 21 6.27 15.02 -2.82
N SER A 22 5.66 15.37 -3.96
CA SER A 22 5.77 16.74 -4.51
C SER A 22 4.75 17.73 -3.95
N GLN A 23 3.59 17.24 -3.54
CA GLN A 23 2.45 18.05 -3.06
C GLN A 23 1.89 17.55 -1.74
N GLY A 24 2.20 16.31 -1.36
CA GLY A 24 1.82 15.70 -0.10
C GLY A 24 2.80 16.00 1.01
N THR A 25 2.74 15.17 2.06
CA THR A 25 3.53 15.32 3.28
C THR A 25 4.71 14.36 3.36
N LEU A 26 4.93 13.52 2.34
CA LEU A 26 6.01 12.54 2.36
C LEU A 26 7.32 13.18 1.89
N GLU A 27 8.35 13.09 2.71
CA GLU A 27 9.70 13.51 2.35
C GLU A 27 10.42 12.38 1.63
N ALA A 28 11.23 12.70 0.63
CA ALA A 28 12.07 11.74 -0.07
C ALA A 28 13.45 12.35 -0.30
N ASP A 29 14.52 11.63 0.03
CA ASP A 29 15.89 11.97 -0.37
C ASP A 29 16.30 11.15 -1.60
N GLU A 30 15.84 9.90 -1.65
CA GLU A 30 16.23 8.91 -2.63
C GLU A 30 15.02 8.07 -3.08
N VAL A 31 14.94 7.78 -4.37
CA VAL A 31 13.82 7.08 -5.00
C VAL A 31 14.34 5.94 -5.87
N TYR A 32 13.90 4.74 -5.56
CA TYR A 32 14.12 3.54 -6.36
C TYR A 32 12.92 3.31 -7.26
N LEU A 33 13.10 3.48 -8.56
CA LEU A 33 12.09 3.18 -9.58
C LEU A 33 12.26 1.74 -10.04
N LEU A 34 11.37 0.86 -9.59
CA LEU A 34 11.37 -0.53 -10.02
C LEU A 34 10.48 -0.68 -11.26
N TYR A 35 10.99 -1.24 -12.33
CA TYR A 35 10.23 -1.44 -13.58
C TYR A 35 10.50 -2.82 -14.16
N SER A 36 9.56 -3.33 -14.96
CA SER A 36 9.77 -4.64 -15.59
C SER A 36 10.74 -4.55 -16.76
N SER A 37 11.71 -5.46 -16.82
CA SER A 37 12.53 -5.68 -18.02
C SER A 37 11.90 -6.66 -19.01
N ARG A 38 10.73 -7.24 -18.68
CA ARG A 38 10.07 -8.20 -19.55
C ARG A 38 9.58 -7.50 -20.81
N LYS A 39 9.98 -8.02 -21.97
CA LYS A 39 9.32 -7.70 -23.24
C LYS A 39 7.86 -8.12 -23.15
N SER A 40 6.97 -7.14 -23.11
CA SER A 40 5.54 -7.35 -23.19
C SER A 40 5.21 -7.99 -24.55
N SER A 41 4.19 -8.83 -24.62
CA SER A 41 3.61 -9.24 -25.91
C SER A 41 2.88 -8.09 -26.62
N ASP A 42 2.66 -6.98 -25.90
CA ASP A 42 2.03 -5.75 -26.34
C ASP A 42 3.07 -4.61 -26.33
N GLU A 43 3.47 -4.16 -27.53
CA GLU A 43 4.45 -3.09 -27.72
C GLU A 43 3.97 -1.73 -27.18
N GLU A 44 2.66 -1.45 -27.23
CA GLU A 44 2.12 -0.16 -26.77
C GLU A 44 2.15 -0.08 -25.25
N ALA A 45 1.82 -1.18 -24.56
CA ALA A 45 1.99 -1.28 -23.11
C ALA A 45 3.45 -1.08 -22.69
N GLN A 46 4.40 -1.65 -23.44
CA GLN A 46 5.82 -1.45 -23.14
C GLN A 46 6.26 0.01 -23.33
N LYS A 47 5.90 0.64 -24.45
CA LYS A 47 6.19 2.06 -24.70
C LYS A 47 5.59 2.96 -23.64
N LEU A 48 4.38 2.65 -23.16
CA LEU A 48 3.73 3.41 -22.10
C LEU A 48 4.50 3.30 -20.78
N ALA A 49 4.91 2.09 -20.39
CA ALA A 49 5.70 1.88 -19.18
C ALA A 49 7.06 2.58 -19.25
N GLU A 50 7.78 2.45 -20.36
CA GLU A 50 9.07 3.14 -20.58
C GLU A 50 8.92 4.65 -20.46
N ARG A 51 7.89 5.22 -21.10
CA ARG A 51 7.58 6.66 -20.98
C ARG A 51 7.27 7.07 -19.55
N MET A 52 6.57 6.23 -18.77
CA MET A 52 6.29 6.54 -17.36
C MET A 52 7.57 6.55 -16.54
N VAL A 53 8.45 5.55 -16.70
CA VAL A 53 9.75 5.50 -16.00
C VAL A 53 10.61 6.72 -16.33
N GLU A 54 10.73 7.07 -17.61
CA GLU A 54 11.50 8.24 -18.04
C GLU A 54 10.96 9.53 -17.43
N ARG A 55 9.63 9.73 -17.50
CA ARG A 55 8.97 10.90 -16.93
C ARG A 55 9.14 10.99 -15.41
N LEU A 56 9.08 9.85 -14.71
CA LEU A 56 9.30 9.77 -13.27
C LEU A 56 10.73 10.13 -12.89
N GLU A 57 11.74 9.62 -13.62
CA GLU A 57 13.12 10.00 -13.38
C GLU A 57 13.35 11.49 -13.59
N GLU A 58 12.86 12.06 -14.70
CA GLU A 58 12.99 13.49 -14.96
C GLU A 58 12.37 14.30 -13.82
N THR A 59 11.19 13.87 -13.36
CA THR A 59 10.47 14.57 -12.30
C THR A 59 11.19 14.47 -10.95
N PHE A 60 11.54 13.27 -10.49
CA PHE A 60 12.21 13.11 -9.21
C PHE A 60 13.63 13.67 -9.23
N GLY A 61 14.40 13.37 -10.27
CA GLY A 61 15.81 13.76 -10.37
C GLY A 61 15.99 15.23 -10.72
N THR A 62 15.43 15.67 -11.84
CA THR A 62 15.69 17.01 -12.39
C THR A 62 14.81 18.08 -11.74
N ILE A 63 13.50 17.81 -11.58
CA ILE A 63 12.55 18.82 -11.08
C ILE A 63 12.59 18.89 -9.55
N LEU A 64 12.59 17.75 -8.86
CA LEU A 64 12.53 17.67 -7.41
C LEU A 64 13.92 17.54 -6.75
N GLY A 65 14.99 17.34 -7.53
CA GLY A 65 16.37 17.30 -7.03
C GLY A 65 16.67 16.08 -6.15
N LYS A 66 15.95 14.97 -6.31
CA LYS A 66 16.11 13.73 -5.52
C LYS A 66 17.12 12.80 -6.17
N LYS A 67 17.76 11.92 -5.38
CA LYS A 67 18.56 10.84 -5.97
C LYS A 67 17.60 9.79 -6.55
N VAL A 68 17.82 9.38 -7.80
CA VAL A 68 16.96 8.39 -8.47
C VAL A 68 17.80 7.21 -8.92
N GLU A 69 17.38 6.00 -8.57
CA GLU A 69 17.98 4.76 -9.05
C GLU A 69 16.92 3.93 -9.80
N ARG A 70 17.27 3.45 -11.00
CA ARG A 70 16.41 2.58 -11.81
C ARG A 70 16.80 1.13 -11.58
N LEU A 71 15.83 0.30 -11.17
CA LEU A 71 16.02 -1.13 -10.98
C LEU A 71 15.08 -1.91 -11.89
N SER A 72 15.66 -2.76 -12.73
CA SER A 72 14.88 -3.68 -13.56
C SER A 72 14.56 -4.94 -12.76
N VAL A 73 13.28 -5.29 -12.68
CA VAL A 73 12.80 -6.53 -12.09
C VAL A 73 12.37 -7.49 -13.20
N GLY A 74 12.88 -8.72 -13.15
CA GLY A 74 12.65 -9.74 -14.17
C GLY A 74 11.18 -10.13 -14.30
N ASN A 75 10.63 -10.82 -13.29
CA ASN A 75 9.25 -11.30 -13.33
C ASN A 75 8.35 -10.58 -12.34
N ILE A 76 7.81 -9.44 -12.78
CA ILE A 76 6.86 -8.64 -11.98
C ILE A 76 5.47 -9.28 -11.80
N PHE A 77 5.31 -10.55 -12.15
CA PHE A 77 4.03 -11.28 -12.02
C PHE A 77 4.12 -12.48 -11.09
N GLU A 78 5.30 -12.79 -10.55
CA GLU A 78 5.53 -13.93 -9.67
C GLU A 78 5.85 -13.44 -8.26
N PHE A 79 5.00 -13.84 -7.31
CA PHE A 79 5.11 -13.40 -5.93
C PHE A 79 6.40 -13.92 -5.28
N GLU A 80 6.76 -15.16 -5.59
CA GLU A 80 7.92 -15.89 -5.05
C GLU A 80 9.26 -15.28 -5.48
N GLU A 81 9.29 -14.54 -6.60
CA GLU A 81 10.46 -13.76 -7.01
C GLU A 81 10.40 -12.33 -6.43
N ALA A 82 9.22 -11.73 -6.40
CA ALA A 82 9.05 -10.35 -5.95
C ALA A 82 9.23 -10.18 -4.44
N TYR A 83 8.80 -11.15 -3.64
CA TYR A 83 8.85 -11.08 -2.18
C TYR A 83 10.29 -11.07 -1.65
N PRO A 84 11.18 -12.01 -2.01
CA PRO A 84 12.57 -11.99 -1.54
C PRO A 84 13.30 -10.71 -1.97
N LEU A 85 13.07 -10.25 -3.21
CA LEU A 85 13.62 -8.98 -3.68
C LEU A 85 13.15 -7.81 -2.82
N ALA A 86 11.85 -7.71 -2.55
CA ALA A 86 11.31 -6.64 -1.73
C ALA A 86 11.87 -6.69 -0.30
N TYR A 87 11.95 -7.88 0.29
CA TYR A 87 12.50 -8.09 1.62
C TYR A 87 13.95 -7.64 1.70
N GLU A 88 14.82 -8.11 0.79
CA GLU A 88 16.23 -7.71 0.71
C GLU A 88 16.39 -6.21 0.51
N MET A 89 15.63 -5.60 -0.41
CA MET A 89 15.70 -4.17 -0.67
C MET A 89 15.29 -3.32 0.55
N ILE A 90 14.26 -3.73 1.28
CA ILE A 90 13.83 -3.00 2.48
C ILE A 90 14.87 -3.20 3.59
N GLN A 91 15.31 -4.45 3.82
CA GLN A 91 16.31 -4.81 4.83
C GLN A 91 17.62 -4.03 4.64
N ASP A 92 18.16 -4.01 3.42
CA ASP A 92 19.41 -3.31 3.11
C ASP A 92 19.35 -1.81 3.46
N GLN A 93 18.18 -1.18 3.28
CA GLN A 93 18.01 0.24 3.55
C GLN A 93 17.85 0.51 5.04
N VAL A 94 17.08 -0.31 5.76
CA VAL A 94 16.93 -0.14 7.21
C VAL A 94 18.22 -0.45 7.97
N GLU A 95 19.03 -1.41 7.50
CA GLU A 95 20.36 -1.71 8.06
C GLU A 95 21.34 -0.54 7.89
N GLN A 96 21.15 0.29 6.85
CA GLN A 96 21.88 1.54 6.66
C GLN A 96 21.33 2.69 7.54
N GLY A 97 20.29 2.42 8.33
CA GLY A 97 19.62 3.38 9.19
C GLY A 97 18.69 4.34 8.44
N ASN A 98 18.26 3.99 7.22
CA ASN A 98 17.31 4.79 6.44
C ASN A 98 15.86 4.46 6.80
N GLU A 99 14.98 5.43 6.58
CA GLU A 99 13.52 5.25 6.64
C GLU A 99 13.02 4.86 5.24
N VAL A 100 12.20 3.82 5.14
CA VAL A 100 11.80 3.17 3.89
C VAL A 100 10.30 3.31 3.68
N TRP A 101 9.93 3.87 2.53
CA TRP A 101 8.56 4.10 2.11
C TRP A 101 8.22 3.30 0.85
N VAL A 102 7.32 2.34 0.96
CA VAL A 102 6.93 1.43 -0.11
C VAL A 102 5.61 1.87 -0.74
N ASN A 103 5.64 2.29 -1.99
CA ASN A 103 4.46 2.72 -2.73
C ASN A 103 3.82 1.57 -3.49
N ILE A 104 2.63 1.12 -3.09
CA ILE A 104 1.93 -0.01 -3.74
C ILE A 104 0.84 0.42 -4.74
N SER A 105 0.93 1.65 -5.27
CA SER A 105 -0.16 2.25 -6.04
C SER A 105 -0.30 1.75 -7.48
N SER A 106 0.80 1.53 -8.19
CA SER A 106 0.76 1.44 -9.67
C SER A 106 1.05 0.08 -10.29
N MET A 107 1.85 -0.76 -9.65
CA MET A 107 2.24 -2.05 -10.22
C MET A 107 1.14 -3.11 -10.18
N PRO A 108 1.31 -4.24 -10.92
CA PRO A 108 0.43 -5.39 -10.79
C PRO A 108 0.25 -5.80 -9.34
N ARG A 109 -0.97 -6.26 -9.02
CA ARG A 109 -1.35 -6.63 -7.65
C ARG A 109 -0.37 -7.60 -6.98
N THR A 110 0.19 -8.55 -7.73
CA THR A 110 1.18 -9.50 -7.21
C THR A 110 2.39 -8.80 -6.59
N ILE A 111 2.88 -7.72 -7.21
CA ILE A 111 4.03 -6.95 -6.70
C ILE A 111 3.62 -6.10 -5.51
N ALA A 112 2.46 -5.45 -5.58
CA ALA A 112 1.92 -4.70 -4.46
C ALA A 112 1.81 -5.59 -3.20
N PHE A 113 1.27 -6.80 -3.34
CA PHE A 113 1.20 -7.77 -2.24
C PHE A 113 2.57 -8.26 -1.79
N ALA A 114 3.49 -8.57 -2.71
CA ALA A 114 4.84 -9.01 -2.35
C ALA A 114 5.59 -7.96 -1.51
N PHE A 115 5.56 -6.71 -1.95
CA PHE A 115 6.20 -5.60 -1.26
C PHE A 115 5.55 -5.27 0.09
N ALA A 116 4.21 -5.24 0.14
CA ALA A 116 3.49 -5.01 1.39
C ALA A 116 3.73 -6.15 2.40
N SER A 117 3.70 -7.40 1.94
CA SER A 117 3.98 -8.56 2.79
C SER A 117 5.42 -8.56 3.29
N ALA A 118 6.40 -8.25 2.44
CA ALA A 118 7.80 -8.18 2.84
C ALA A 118 8.05 -7.10 3.90
N ALA A 119 7.49 -5.91 3.71
CA ALA A 119 7.53 -4.83 4.70
C ALA A 119 6.90 -5.28 6.03
N ASN A 120 5.74 -5.93 5.98
CA ASN A 120 5.06 -6.41 7.17
C ASN A 120 5.82 -7.55 7.88
N SER A 121 6.44 -8.47 7.13
CA SER A 121 7.28 -9.53 7.69
C SER A 121 8.46 -8.96 8.46
N LEU A 122 9.18 -7.98 7.89
CA LEU A 122 10.29 -7.31 8.58
C LEU A 122 9.85 -6.67 9.89
N ILE A 123 8.70 -5.97 9.91
CA ILE A 123 8.16 -5.36 11.13
C ILE A 123 7.74 -6.41 12.17
N ILE A 124 7.27 -7.58 11.74
CA ILE A 124 6.89 -8.67 12.66
C ILE A 124 8.12 -9.35 13.25
N GLU A 125 9.16 -9.53 12.44
CA GLU A 125 10.44 -10.14 12.85
C GLU A 125 11.26 -9.19 13.74
N GLU A 126 11.25 -7.89 13.42
CA GLU A 126 11.98 -6.82 14.11
C GLU A 126 11.04 -5.63 14.40
N PRO A 127 10.26 -5.67 15.50
CA PRO A 127 9.26 -4.65 15.84
C PRO A 127 9.78 -3.21 15.93
N GLU A 128 11.07 -3.02 16.22
CA GLU A 128 11.76 -1.73 16.22
C GLU A 128 11.75 -1.03 14.85
N LEU A 129 11.57 -1.78 13.76
CA LEU A 129 11.51 -1.23 12.40
C LEU A 129 10.17 -0.57 12.07
N ARG A 130 9.15 -0.64 12.95
CA ARG A 130 7.82 -0.09 12.66
C ARG A 130 7.85 1.38 12.26
N ASP A 131 8.67 2.18 12.94
CA ASP A 131 8.78 3.62 12.68
C ASP A 131 9.77 3.92 11.54
N SER A 132 10.34 2.89 10.91
CA SER A 132 11.32 3.03 9.82
C SER A 132 10.86 2.36 8.52
N VAL A 133 9.80 1.54 8.54
CA VAL A 133 9.27 0.86 7.35
C VAL A 133 7.79 1.16 7.21
N HIS A 134 7.44 1.79 6.09
CA HIS A 134 6.08 2.24 5.82
C HIS A 134 5.61 1.72 4.47
N THR A 135 4.38 1.21 4.41
CA THR A 135 3.72 0.86 3.15
C THR A 135 2.53 1.78 2.95
N TYR A 136 2.39 2.37 1.77
CA TYR A 136 1.31 3.31 1.49
C TYR A 136 0.71 3.13 0.09
N TYR A 137 -0.57 3.49 0.01
CA TYR A 137 -1.38 3.45 -1.21
C TYR A 137 -2.03 4.81 -1.43
N VAL A 138 -2.05 5.24 -2.69
CA VAL A 138 -2.72 6.47 -3.11
C VAL A 138 -3.89 6.08 -3.98
N SER A 139 -5.12 6.46 -3.59
CA SER A 139 -6.29 6.23 -4.44
C SER A 139 -6.25 7.14 -5.67
N PRO A 140 -6.63 6.67 -6.86
CA PRO A 140 -6.91 7.58 -7.98
C PRO A 140 -8.17 8.41 -7.68
N GLU A 141 -8.20 9.65 -8.17
CA GLU A 141 -9.41 10.48 -8.19
C GLU A 141 -10.38 9.99 -9.28
N GLU A 142 -9.84 9.57 -10.43
CA GLU A 142 -10.59 9.11 -11.58
C GLU A 142 -9.89 7.95 -12.29
N TYR A 143 -10.68 7.02 -12.83
CA TYR A 143 -10.20 5.92 -13.66
C TYR A 143 -10.44 6.23 -15.15
N LEU A 144 -9.38 6.61 -15.86
CA LEU A 144 -9.44 6.96 -17.30
C LEU A 144 -10.04 5.87 -18.19
N VAL A 145 -9.97 4.60 -17.79
CA VAL A 145 -10.60 3.49 -18.52
C VAL A 145 -12.11 3.70 -18.71
N THR A 146 -12.78 4.33 -17.74
CA THR A 146 -14.22 4.62 -17.83
C THR A 146 -14.51 5.69 -18.89
N GLN A 147 -13.66 6.72 -18.97
CA GLN A 147 -13.71 7.73 -20.03
C GLN A 147 -13.43 7.10 -21.39
N MET A 148 -12.40 6.24 -21.50
CA MET A 148 -12.08 5.54 -22.75
C MET A 148 -13.28 4.72 -23.26
N ILE A 149 -13.96 3.97 -22.39
CA ILE A 149 -15.15 3.20 -22.76
C ILE A 149 -16.28 4.12 -23.24
N LYS A 150 -16.49 5.26 -22.56
CA LYS A 150 -17.51 6.24 -22.95
C LYS A 150 -17.23 6.85 -24.32
N GLU A 151 -15.97 7.22 -24.58
CA GLU A 151 -15.55 7.75 -25.87
C GLU A 151 -15.68 6.70 -26.99
N LEU A 152 -15.32 5.43 -26.72
CA LEU A 152 -15.54 4.34 -27.69
C LEU A 152 -17.02 4.17 -28.04
N ARG A 153 -17.91 4.23 -27.04
CA ARG A 153 -19.37 4.15 -27.28
C ARG A 153 -19.88 5.33 -28.10
N THR A 154 -19.39 6.54 -27.81
CA THR A 154 -19.72 7.75 -28.58
C THR A 154 -19.24 7.62 -30.03
N GLU A 155 -18.02 7.09 -30.23
CA GLU A 155 -17.48 6.83 -31.57
C GLU A 155 -18.29 5.76 -32.32
N ARG A 156 -18.75 4.69 -31.64
CA ARG A 156 -19.63 3.68 -32.24
C ARG A 156 -20.93 4.30 -32.76
N GLU A 157 -21.59 5.13 -31.94
CA GLU A 157 -22.83 5.83 -32.31
C GLU A 157 -22.59 6.81 -33.45
N PHE A 158 -21.48 7.57 -33.41
CA PHE A 158 -21.10 8.47 -34.48
C PHE A 158 -20.93 7.74 -35.80
N LEU A 159 -20.16 6.64 -35.82
CA LEU A 159 -19.90 5.84 -37.02
C LEU A 159 -21.17 5.15 -37.54
N GLN A 160 -22.09 4.72 -36.67
CA GLN A 160 -23.39 4.15 -37.06
C GLN A 160 -24.28 5.15 -37.78
N ASN A 161 -24.18 6.43 -37.45
CA ASN A 161 -24.99 7.49 -38.03
C ASN A 161 -24.40 8.09 -39.31
N LEU A 162 -23.16 7.71 -39.68
CA LEU A 162 -22.58 8.11 -40.95
C LEU A 162 -23.18 7.31 -42.10
N ASP A 163 -23.95 7.97 -42.98
CA ASP A 163 -24.44 7.38 -44.23
C ASP A 163 -23.34 7.36 -45.29
N VAL A 164 -22.32 6.53 -45.06
CA VAL A 164 -21.13 6.42 -45.92
C VAL A 164 -20.90 4.96 -46.29
N SER A 165 -20.79 4.68 -47.60
CA SER A 165 -20.56 3.33 -48.13
C SER A 165 -19.09 2.89 -48.14
N ASP A 166 -18.21 3.70 -47.55
CA ASP A 166 -16.76 3.49 -47.50
C ASP A 166 -16.42 2.22 -46.69
N SER A 167 -15.62 1.34 -47.28
CA SER A 167 -15.23 0.07 -46.66
C SER A 167 -14.36 0.25 -45.42
N GLU A 168 -13.49 1.25 -45.37
CA GLU A 168 -12.61 1.51 -44.23
C GLU A 168 -13.42 1.99 -43.01
N VAL A 169 -14.44 2.81 -43.25
CA VAL A 169 -15.36 3.29 -42.21
C VAL A 169 -16.14 2.13 -41.60
N LYS A 170 -16.68 1.23 -42.44
CA LYS A 170 -17.40 0.03 -41.98
C LYS A 170 -16.50 -0.91 -41.19
N GLU A 171 -15.27 -1.13 -41.63
CA GLU A 171 -14.32 -1.97 -40.92
C GLU A 171 -13.96 -1.39 -39.55
N ARG A 172 -13.74 -0.07 -39.47
CA ARG A 172 -13.47 0.60 -38.19
C ARG A 172 -14.68 0.54 -37.25
N GLN A 173 -15.88 0.74 -37.77
CA GLN A 173 -17.13 0.60 -37.01
C GLN A 173 -17.28 -0.81 -36.43
N GLN A 174 -17.00 -1.85 -37.23
CA GLN A 174 -17.05 -3.24 -36.77
C GLN A 174 -16.04 -3.48 -35.65
N ARG A 175 -14.77 -3.09 -35.82
CA ARG A 175 -13.73 -3.26 -34.79
C ARG A 175 -14.08 -2.59 -33.46
N ILE A 176 -14.63 -1.38 -33.51
CA ILE A 176 -15.06 -0.67 -32.29
C ILE A 176 -16.26 -1.37 -31.64
N SER A 177 -17.21 -1.84 -32.44
CA SER A 177 -18.37 -2.57 -31.94
C SER A 177 -17.94 -3.87 -31.26
N ASP A 178 -17.07 -4.65 -31.90
CA ASP A 178 -16.51 -5.88 -31.34
C ASP A 178 -15.77 -5.62 -30.02
N LEU A 179 -14.97 -4.55 -29.95
CA LEU A 179 -14.25 -4.18 -28.73
C LEU A 179 -15.20 -3.78 -27.59
N ILE A 180 -16.25 -3.01 -27.87
CA ILE A 180 -17.25 -2.65 -26.86
C ILE A 180 -18.00 -3.89 -26.40
N ASP A 181 -18.39 -4.77 -27.31
CA ASP A 181 -19.09 -6.02 -26.97
C ASP A 181 -18.19 -6.93 -26.11
N GLU A 182 -16.88 -7.00 -26.40
CA GLU A 182 -15.92 -7.71 -25.55
C GLU A 182 -15.84 -7.09 -24.14
N ILE A 183 -15.84 -5.76 -24.03
CA ILE A 183 -15.83 -5.05 -22.74
C ILE A 183 -17.12 -5.27 -21.97
N ASP A 184 -18.28 -5.21 -22.64
CA ASP A 184 -19.59 -5.40 -22.01
C ASP A 184 -19.76 -6.86 -21.51
N GLN A 185 -19.10 -7.83 -22.16
CA GLN A 185 -19.14 -9.24 -21.77
C GLN A 185 -18.10 -9.62 -20.71
N ASN A 186 -16.86 -9.11 -20.81
CA ASN A 186 -15.71 -9.60 -20.03
C ASN A 186 -15.11 -8.54 -19.10
N GLY A 187 -15.55 -7.28 -19.20
CA GLY A 187 -14.87 -6.14 -18.58
C GLY A 187 -13.58 -5.78 -19.30
N VAL A 188 -12.61 -5.21 -18.57
CA VAL A 188 -11.36 -4.67 -19.13
C VAL A 188 -10.21 -5.69 -19.19
N THR A 189 -10.50 -6.96 -18.90
CA THR A 189 -9.52 -8.06 -18.89
C THR A 189 -10.13 -9.30 -19.53
N LYS A 190 -9.31 -10.14 -20.17
CA LYS A 190 -9.79 -11.36 -20.85
C LYS A 190 -9.01 -12.59 -20.40
N GLY A 191 -9.75 -13.57 -19.87
CA GLY A 191 -9.25 -14.89 -19.49
C GLY A 191 -8.36 -14.90 -18.24
N ALA A 192 -8.06 -16.09 -17.75
CA ALA A 192 -7.11 -16.33 -16.66
C ALA A 192 -5.83 -16.95 -17.24
N LYS A 193 -4.70 -16.30 -17.01
CA LYS A 193 -3.39 -16.82 -17.43
C LYS A 193 -2.90 -17.86 -16.42
N LYS A 194 -2.21 -18.91 -16.89
CA LYS A 194 -1.53 -19.83 -15.99
C LYS A 194 -0.37 -19.15 -15.28
N MET A 195 -0.27 -19.36 -13.97
CA MET A 195 0.77 -18.85 -13.06
C MET A 195 1.16 -19.99 -12.11
N ASN A 196 2.46 -20.24 -11.90
CA ASN A 196 2.99 -21.25 -10.95
C ASN A 196 2.33 -22.63 -11.03
N GLY A 197 2.10 -23.13 -12.26
CA GLY A 197 1.45 -24.43 -12.50
C GLY A 197 -0.08 -24.44 -12.32
N GLY A 198 -0.68 -23.35 -11.83
CA GLY A 198 -2.11 -23.14 -11.65
C GLY A 198 -2.67 -21.94 -12.45
N ILE A 199 -3.85 -21.44 -12.05
CA ILE A 199 -4.50 -20.22 -12.60
C ILE A 199 -4.72 -19.15 -11.52
N HIS A 200 -4.14 -19.34 -10.34
CA HIS A 200 -4.20 -18.42 -9.21
C HIS A 200 -2.85 -18.42 -8.50
N VAL A 201 -2.61 -17.39 -7.70
CA VAL A 201 -1.46 -17.26 -6.80
C VAL A 201 -2.03 -17.13 -5.38
N GLU A 202 -1.51 -17.94 -4.46
CA GLU A 202 -1.83 -17.81 -3.03
C GLU A 202 -0.80 -16.88 -2.38
N PHE A 203 -1.29 -15.89 -1.63
CA PHE A 203 -0.43 -15.00 -0.86
C PHE A 203 -0.28 -15.55 0.56
N PRO A 204 0.93 -15.94 1.00
CA PRO A 204 1.14 -16.48 2.33
C PRO A 204 0.80 -15.43 3.41
N THR A 205 0.21 -15.90 4.51
CA THR A 205 -0.11 -15.04 5.66
C THR A 205 1.11 -14.91 6.56
N VAL A 206 1.44 -13.68 6.97
CA VAL A 206 2.51 -13.46 7.95
C VAL A 206 1.99 -13.83 9.35
N PRO A 207 2.74 -14.60 10.16
CA PRO A 207 2.30 -14.99 11.50
C PRO A 207 1.94 -13.78 12.35
N ALA A 208 0.74 -13.77 12.93
CA ALA A 208 0.29 -12.69 13.80
C ALA A 208 0.98 -12.79 15.18
N ALA A 209 1.29 -11.64 15.78
CA ALA A 209 1.62 -11.58 17.20
C ALA A 209 0.37 -11.92 18.03
N ASP A 210 0.44 -12.97 18.86
CA ASP A 210 -0.67 -13.36 19.72
C ASP A 210 -0.92 -12.30 20.81
N LEU A 211 -2.18 -11.99 21.09
CA LEU A 211 -2.59 -11.02 22.11
C LEU A 211 -3.00 -11.73 23.39
N HIS A 212 -2.40 -11.33 24.51
CA HIS A 212 -2.79 -11.76 25.84
C HIS A 212 -4.13 -11.15 26.26
N ASP A 213 -4.87 -11.81 27.15
CA ASP A 213 -6.23 -11.40 27.50
C ASP A 213 -6.31 -9.98 28.09
N PHE A 214 -5.30 -9.55 28.84
CA PHE A 214 -5.26 -8.19 29.37
C PHE A 214 -4.97 -7.14 28.28
N GLU A 215 -4.16 -7.49 27.27
CA GLU A 215 -3.94 -6.62 26.10
C GLU A 215 -5.25 -6.41 25.34
N LYS A 216 -6.05 -7.47 25.16
CA LYS A 216 -7.40 -7.39 24.56
C LYS A 216 -8.33 -6.46 25.35
N THR A 217 -8.26 -6.50 26.68
CA THR A 217 -9.04 -5.62 27.56
C THR A 217 -8.64 -4.15 27.38
N VAL A 218 -7.33 -3.86 27.33
CA VAL A 218 -6.82 -2.49 27.10
C VAL A 218 -7.27 -1.95 25.74
N LEU A 219 -7.23 -2.75 24.67
CA LEU A 219 -7.69 -2.32 23.35
C LEU A 219 -9.18 -1.96 23.32
N ARG A 220 -10.02 -2.80 23.93
CA ARG A 220 -11.47 -2.54 24.03
C ARG A 220 -11.77 -1.27 24.81
N PHE A 221 -11.05 -1.05 25.91
CA PHE A 221 -11.20 0.17 26.69
C PHE A 221 -10.87 1.42 25.86
N LEU A 222 -9.73 1.43 25.17
CA LEU A 222 -9.34 2.57 24.33
C LEU A 222 -10.29 2.79 23.15
N TYR A 223 -10.92 1.74 22.63
CA TYR A 223 -11.96 1.86 21.60
C TYR A 223 -13.20 2.60 22.12
N ASP A 224 -13.65 2.25 23.33
CA ASP A 224 -14.84 2.83 23.95
C ASP A 224 -14.58 4.25 24.49
N ALA A 225 -13.39 4.49 25.05
CA ALA A 225 -13.02 5.76 25.71
C ALA A 225 -12.41 6.80 24.76
N GLY A 226 -11.86 6.38 23.62
CA GLY A 226 -11.05 7.23 22.74
C GLY A 226 -9.64 7.47 23.29
N ALA A 227 -8.96 8.49 22.76
CA ALA A 227 -7.61 8.83 23.17
C ALA A 227 -7.57 9.37 24.61
N VAL A 228 -6.58 8.92 25.39
CA VAL A 228 -6.40 9.29 26.80
C VAL A 228 -5.09 10.04 27.02
N GLU A 229 -5.07 11.02 27.93
CA GLU A 229 -3.94 11.97 28.01
C GLU A 229 -2.63 11.33 28.46
N SER A 230 -2.68 10.16 29.11
CA SER A 230 -1.49 9.40 29.50
C SER A 230 -1.78 7.93 29.85
N THR A 231 -0.73 7.11 29.84
CA THR A 231 -0.79 5.73 30.35
C THR A 231 -1.16 5.63 31.84
N SER A 232 -0.86 6.67 32.62
CA SER A 232 -1.25 6.74 34.04
C SER A 232 -2.73 7.07 34.24
N GLU A 233 -3.32 7.80 33.30
CA GLU A 233 -4.75 8.07 33.25
C GLU A 233 -5.52 6.85 32.77
N LEU A 234 -5.06 6.23 31.68
CA LEU A 234 -5.55 4.94 31.22
C LEU A 234 -5.63 3.91 32.36
N ALA A 235 -4.56 3.80 33.17
CA ALA A 235 -4.53 2.88 34.30
C ALA A 235 -5.57 3.20 35.39
N ARG A 236 -5.86 4.48 35.62
CA ARG A 236 -6.87 4.91 36.61
C ARG A 236 -8.28 4.62 36.12
N GLU A 237 -8.58 4.97 34.87
CA GLU A 237 -9.91 4.80 34.30
C GLU A 237 -10.24 3.33 34.06
N LEU A 238 -9.29 2.55 33.53
CA LEU A 238 -9.47 1.11 33.33
C LEU A 238 -9.67 0.35 34.65
N ALA A 239 -8.99 0.76 35.71
CA ALA A 239 -9.20 0.15 37.03
C ALA A 239 -10.58 0.44 37.59
N ALA A 240 -11.12 1.65 37.37
CA ALA A 240 -12.48 1.99 37.77
C ALA A 240 -13.53 1.18 37.01
N GLU A 241 -13.28 0.84 35.74
CA GLU A 241 -14.18 -0.02 34.96
C GLU A 241 -14.10 -1.50 35.38
N LEU A 242 -12.92 -1.98 35.77
CA LEU A 242 -12.69 -3.37 36.18
C LEU A 242 -12.89 -3.65 37.68
N ASP A 243 -13.25 -2.63 38.47
CA ASP A 243 -13.34 -2.68 39.95
C ASP A 243 -12.02 -3.14 40.61
N GLU A 244 -10.89 -2.68 40.06
CA GLU A 244 -9.52 -3.02 40.48
C GLU A 244 -8.88 -1.88 41.29
N GLU A 245 -8.00 -2.21 42.24
CA GLU A 245 -7.39 -1.23 43.14
C GLU A 245 -6.13 -0.59 42.50
N VAL A 246 -6.18 0.71 42.18
CA VAL A 246 -5.07 1.44 41.52
C VAL A 246 -3.89 1.70 42.46
N ASP A 247 -4.18 1.91 43.75
CA ASP A 247 -3.23 2.46 44.73
C ASP A 247 -2.13 1.47 45.14
N GLY A 248 -2.26 0.19 44.80
CA GLY A 248 -1.26 -0.85 45.07
C GLY A 248 -0.05 -0.85 44.12
N GLY A 249 0.01 0.03 43.12
CA GLY A 249 1.11 0.15 42.15
C GLY A 249 1.26 -1.02 41.15
N SER A 250 0.80 -2.22 41.53
CA SER A 250 0.82 -3.44 40.72
C SER A 250 -0.05 -3.31 39.46
N PHE A 251 -1.28 -2.81 39.58
CA PHE A 251 -2.19 -2.65 38.44
C PHE A 251 -1.69 -1.60 37.44
N LYS A 252 -1.24 -0.45 37.94
CA LYS A 252 -0.63 0.60 37.10
C LYS A 252 0.58 0.07 36.32
N SER A 253 1.45 -0.70 36.97
CA SER A 253 2.62 -1.31 36.33
C SER A 253 2.20 -2.32 35.26
N LYS A 254 1.15 -3.12 35.52
CA LYS A 254 0.57 -4.06 34.56
C LYS A 254 0.02 -3.33 33.33
N VAL A 255 -0.72 -2.24 33.52
CA VAL A 255 -1.25 -1.42 32.40
C VAL A 255 -0.11 -0.82 31.59
N GLN A 256 0.88 -0.20 32.24
CA GLN A 256 2.03 0.37 31.55
C GLN A 256 2.80 -0.66 30.72
N TYR A 257 3.04 -1.85 31.28
CA TYR A 257 3.72 -2.94 30.58
C TYR A 257 2.92 -3.42 29.35
N ASN A 258 1.61 -3.61 29.49
CA ASN A 258 0.78 -4.10 28.38
C ASN A 258 0.56 -3.02 27.31
N VAL A 259 0.47 -1.74 27.69
CA VAL A 259 0.42 -0.63 26.71
C VAL A 259 1.73 -0.57 25.91
N GLN A 260 2.87 -0.74 26.57
CA GLN A 260 4.16 -0.82 25.87
C GLN A 260 4.21 -2.02 24.92
N LYS A 261 3.71 -3.19 25.34
CA LYS A 261 3.62 -4.37 24.47
C LYS A 261 2.67 -4.18 23.28
N LEU A 262 1.52 -3.54 23.51
CA LEU A 262 0.56 -3.21 22.46
C LEU A 262 1.11 -2.18 21.48
N GLU A 263 1.91 -1.24 21.97
CA GLU A 263 2.65 -0.31 21.13
C GLU A 263 3.73 -1.05 20.33
N GLU A 264 4.52 -1.94 20.93
CA GLU A 264 5.48 -2.81 20.21
C GLU A 264 4.78 -3.70 19.17
N LYS A 265 3.54 -4.14 19.43
CA LYS A 265 2.74 -4.94 18.50
C LYS A 265 1.92 -4.13 17.48
N GLY A 266 1.86 -2.80 17.61
CA GLY A 266 1.28 -1.89 16.59
C GLY A 266 -0.22 -1.66 16.72
N PHE A 267 -0.79 -2.05 17.85
CA PHE A 267 -2.21 -1.86 18.13
C PHE A 267 -2.49 -0.53 18.85
N VAL A 268 -1.47 0.08 19.45
CA VAL A 268 -1.58 1.35 20.19
C VAL A 268 -0.48 2.29 19.71
N ASN A 269 -0.84 3.56 19.51
CA ASN A 269 0.10 4.64 19.22
C ASN A 269 0.25 5.55 20.44
N ARG A 270 1.47 6.00 20.71
CA ARG A 270 1.74 7.02 21.73
C ARG A 270 2.37 8.25 21.11
N HIS A 271 1.68 9.38 21.21
CA HIS A 271 2.14 10.64 20.63
C HIS A 271 2.43 11.68 21.70
N GLN A 272 3.53 12.40 21.55
CA GLN A 272 3.90 13.45 22.49
C GLN A 272 3.19 14.76 22.13
N VAL A 273 2.28 15.21 23.00
CA VAL A 273 1.53 16.45 22.87
C VAL A 273 1.95 17.38 24.02
N GLY A 274 2.88 18.29 23.72
CA GLY A 274 3.50 19.17 24.72
C GLY A 274 4.28 18.39 25.77
N ASN A 275 3.85 18.46 27.04
CA ASN A 275 4.48 17.75 28.15
C ASN A 275 3.82 16.39 28.48
N ARG A 276 2.90 15.92 27.64
CA ARG A 276 2.11 14.70 27.85
C ARG A 276 2.32 13.71 26.72
N THR A 277 2.13 12.43 27.02
CA THR A 277 2.19 11.35 26.03
C THR A 277 0.79 10.74 25.93
N GLU A 278 0.05 11.19 24.93
CA GLU A 278 -1.29 10.71 24.65
C GLU A 278 -1.24 9.27 24.15
N THR A 279 -2.14 8.42 24.64
CA THR A 279 -2.24 7.01 24.25
C THR A 279 -3.55 6.80 23.50
N ALA A 280 -3.50 6.28 22.28
CA ALA A 280 -4.68 6.02 21.46
C ALA A 280 -4.53 4.69 20.71
N LEU A 281 -5.65 4.15 20.18
CA LEU A 281 -5.56 3.02 19.26
C LEU A 281 -4.82 3.43 17.99
N GLY A 282 -3.97 2.52 17.50
CA GLY A 282 -3.55 2.56 16.11
C GLY A 282 -4.63 1.94 15.21
N THR A 283 -4.51 2.12 13.90
CA THR A 283 -5.46 1.55 12.92
C THR A 283 -5.66 0.04 13.09
N MET A 284 -4.59 -0.71 13.39
CA MET A 284 -4.72 -2.15 13.67
C MET A 284 -5.44 -2.45 14.99
N GLY A 285 -5.32 -1.58 16.00
CA GLY A 285 -6.07 -1.66 17.24
C GLY A 285 -7.57 -1.54 17.03
N GLU A 286 -7.99 -0.52 16.27
CA GLU A 286 -9.40 -0.29 15.91
C GLU A 286 -9.98 -1.48 15.15
N LEU A 287 -9.31 -1.90 14.08
CA LEU A 287 -9.75 -3.04 13.27
C LEU A 287 -9.80 -4.35 14.07
N TRP A 288 -8.87 -4.55 15.01
CA TRP A 288 -8.89 -5.73 15.86
C TRP A 288 -10.13 -5.76 16.76
N VAL A 289 -10.49 -4.64 17.39
CA VAL A 289 -11.67 -4.55 18.27
C VAL A 289 -12.96 -4.76 17.47
N GLU A 290 -13.08 -4.15 16.29
CA GLU A 290 -14.25 -4.31 15.41
C GLU A 290 -14.46 -5.76 14.95
N THR A 291 -13.37 -6.50 14.71
CA THR A 291 -13.40 -7.88 14.22
C THR A 291 -13.47 -8.94 15.34
N HIS A 292 -13.24 -8.55 16.59
CA HIS A 292 -13.30 -9.42 17.77
C HIS A 292 -14.32 -8.90 18.80
N PRO A 293 -15.61 -8.81 18.42
CA PRO A 293 -16.67 -8.35 19.30
C PRO A 293 -16.74 -9.22 20.57
N LYS A 294 -17.17 -8.60 21.68
CA LYS A 294 -17.26 -9.23 23.01
C LYS A 294 -18.12 -10.49 23.01
#